data_AF-A0A383CYI6-F1
#
_entry.id   AF-A0A383CYI6-F1
#
_cell.length_a   1.000
_cell.length_b   1.000
_cell.length_c   1.000
_cell.angle_alpha   90.00
_cell.angle_beta   90.00
_cell.angle_gamma   90.00
#
_symmetry.space_group_name_H-M   'P 1'
#
loop_
_entity.id
_entity.type
_entity.pdbx_description
1 polymer ?
#
loop_
_entity_poly.entity_id
_entity_poly.type
_entity_poly.pdbx_seq_one_letter_code
_entity_poly.pdbx_strand_id
1 'polypeptide(L)'
;GYNGAPDNAKFRALVQKVGCAIIGQTDKLAPADQRFYATRDVTATIESIDLITASILSKKLASGLDALVMDIKTGNGAFAADYSMAQELAQSIVDVSSSAGVPTRCLITDMDQILGYNVGNATEVQECIEFLIEPKKADERLLQLTLELAAQMLQLSGIESDLVAARTKSQEALFSGQAAQVFGQMIHALGGPIDLLEKTDDYLVPMPIINPILSKSSGYITEMDVRAIGLNMIHLKA
;
A
#
# COMPACT_ATOMS: atom_id res chain seq x y z
N GLY A 1 20.47 3.88 -0.95
CA GLY A 1 20.70 3.61 -2.38
C GLY A 1 19.47 3.91 -3.22
N TYR A 2 18.30 3.43 -2.79
CA TYR A 2 17.03 3.66 -3.48
C TYR A 2 16.74 5.15 -3.72
N ASN A 3 16.46 5.51 -4.97
CA ASN A 3 16.06 6.84 -5.39
C ASN A 3 14.55 6.89 -5.59
N GLY A 4 13.84 7.46 -4.60
CA GLY A 4 12.40 7.70 -4.67
C GLY A 4 11.97 8.87 -5.56
N ALA A 5 12.91 9.63 -6.13
CA ALA A 5 12.63 10.77 -7.01
C ALA A 5 13.49 10.73 -8.28
N PRO A 6 13.35 9.69 -9.13
CA PRO A 6 14.04 9.64 -10.41
C PRO A 6 13.48 10.71 -11.36
N ASP A 7 14.25 11.10 -12.37
CA ASP A 7 13.72 11.93 -13.45
C ASP A 7 12.66 11.17 -14.27
N ASN A 8 11.83 11.92 -15.00
CA ASN A 8 10.71 11.36 -15.78
C ASN A 8 11.17 10.42 -16.90
N ALA A 9 12.35 10.63 -17.49
CA ALA A 9 12.84 9.77 -18.57
C ALA A 9 13.23 8.40 -18.01
N LYS A 10 13.94 8.39 -16.89
CA LYS A 10 14.29 7.18 -16.14
C LYS A 10 13.05 6.47 -15.63
N PHE A 11 12.08 7.19 -15.06
CA PHE A 11 10.81 6.60 -14.59
C PHE A 11 10.07 5.87 -15.72
N ARG A 12 9.86 6.52 -16.88
CA ARG A 12 9.17 5.91 -18.03
C ARG A 12 9.91 4.69 -18.57
N ALA A 13 11.22 4.78 -18.73
CA ALA A 13 12.03 3.67 -19.22
C ALA A 13 12.00 2.47 -18.26
N LEU A 14 11.98 2.73 -16.94
CA LEU A 14 11.90 1.70 -15.92
C LEU A 14 10.54 1.01 -15.94
N VAL A 15 9.43 1.75 -15.96
CA VAL A 15 8.09 1.17 -16.03
C VAL A 15 7.92 0.33 -17.31
N GLN A 16 8.43 0.78 -18.45
CA GLN A 16 8.41 0.01 -19.70
C GLN A 16 9.22 -1.29 -19.63
N LYS A 17 10.33 -1.30 -18.88
CA LYS A 17 11.24 -2.46 -18.80
C LYS A 17 10.86 -3.46 -17.72
N VAL A 18 10.50 -2.98 -16.54
CA VAL A 18 10.27 -3.80 -15.33
C VAL A 18 8.77 -4.02 -15.08
N GLY A 19 7.92 -3.09 -15.50
CA GLY A 19 6.46 -3.16 -15.32
C GLY A 19 5.93 -2.37 -14.11
N CYS A 20 6.77 -1.93 -13.18
CA CYS A 20 6.35 -1.14 -12.03
C CYS A 20 7.46 -0.22 -11.49
N ALA A 21 7.06 0.82 -10.74
CA ALA A 21 7.95 1.67 -9.95
C ALA A 21 7.17 2.32 -8.80
N ILE A 22 7.82 2.51 -7.65
CA ILE A 22 7.28 3.26 -6.52
C ILE A 22 8.13 4.51 -6.31
N ILE A 23 7.54 5.68 -6.58
CA ILE A 23 8.23 6.97 -6.50
C ILE A 23 7.41 7.95 -5.65
N GLY A 24 8.08 8.95 -5.09
CA GLY A 24 7.44 10.08 -4.44
C GLY A 24 6.71 10.99 -5.43
N GLN A 25 5.87 11.85 -4.90
CA GLN A 25 5.18 12.87 -5.67
C GLN A 25 6.20 13.85 -6.27
N THR A 26 6.07 14.15 -7.56
CA THR A 26 6.82 15.24 -8.19
C THR A 26 6.08 16.56 -7.99
N ASP A 27 6.79 17.68 -7.94
CA ASP A 27 6.20 19.04 -7.77
C ASP A 27 5.17 19.41 -8.86
N LYS A 28 5.14 18.66 -9.97
CA LYS A 28 4.22 18.88 -11.09
C LYS A 28 2.94 18.06 -11.02
N LEU A 29 2.86 17.06 -10.12
CA LEU A 29 1.69 16.18 -10.00
C LEU A 29 0.70 16.80 -9.00
N ALA A 30 -0.48 17.20 -9.50
CA ALA A 30 -1.57 17.79 -8.70
C ALA A 30 -1.11 18.90 -7.71
N PRO A 31 -0.44 19.98 -8.17
CA PRO A 31 0.16 21.00 -7.29
C PRO A 31 -0.87 21.78 -6.45
N ALA A 32 -2.11 21.88 -6.95
CA ALA A 32 -3.21 22.51 -6.21
C ALA A 32 -3.60 21.68 -4.97
N ASP A 33 -3.64 20.35 -5.11
CA ASP A 33 -3.99 19.44 -4.02
C ASP A 33 -2.97 19.53 -2.88
N GLN A 34 -1.67 19.62 -3.18
CA GLN A 34 -0.64 19.76 -2.15
C GLN A 34 -0.89 20.96 -1.23
N ARG A 35 -1.25 22.13 -1.80
CA ARG A 35 -1.57 23.34 -1.02
C ARG A 35 -2.90 23.21 -0.28
N PHE A 36 -3.90 22.60 -0.92
CA PHE A 36 -5.21 22.38 -0.30
C PHE A 36 -5.11 21.43 0.89
N TYR A 37 -4.41 20.30 0.74
CA TYR A 37 -4.21 19.31 1.79
C TYR A 37 -3.45 19.93 2.97
N ALA A 38 -2.34 20.63 2.72
CA ALA A 38 -1.57 21.30 3.77
C ALA A 38 -2.40 22.31 4.58
N THR A 39 -3.36 22.98 3.94
CA THR A 39 -4.28 23.88 4.63
C THR A 39 -5.28 23.09 5.48
N ARG A 40 -5.89 22.04 4.89
CA ARG A 40 -6.88 21.21 5.59
C ARG A 40 -6.31 20.53 6.83
N ASP A 41 -5.05 20.12 6.76
CA ASP A 41 -4.32 19.45 7.85
C ASP A 41 -4.22 20.30 9.12
N VAL A 42 -4.22 21.63 8.95
CA VAL A 42 -4.12 22.60 10.07
C VAL A 42 -5.43 23.33 10.37
N THR A 43 -6.51 23.06 9.64
CA THR A 43 -7.83 23.72 9.81
C THR A 43 -8.95 22.77 10.25
N ALA A 44 -8.63 21.53 10.62
CA ALA A 44 -9.63 20.52 11.01
C ALA A 44 -10.70 20.25 9.93
N THR A 45 -10.38 20.46 8.65
CA THR A 45 -11.27 20.19 7.50
C THR A 45 -10.80 18.97 6.70
N ILE A 46 -10.07 18.06 7.35
CA ILE A 46 -9.65 16.80 6.74
C ILE A 46 -10.88 15.91 6.54
N GLU A 47 -11.81 15.87 7.49
CA GLU A 47 -12.89 14.88 7.60
C GLU A 47 -14.00 14.95 6.54
N SER A 48 -13.94 15.92 5.61
CA SER A 48 -14.91 16.00 4.52
C SER A 48 -14.64 14.94 3.44
N ILE A 49 -15.60 14.02 3.25
CA ILE A 49 -15.56 12.96 2.22
C ILE A 49 -15.26 13.54 0.84
N ASP A 50 -15.96 14.60 0.43
CA ASP A 50 -15.77 15.22 -0.89
C ASP A 50 -14.34 15.72 -1.10
N LEU A 51 -13.76 16.36 -0.09
CA LEU A 51 -12.39 16.87 -0.15
C LEU A 51 -11.36 15.73 -0.10
N ILE A 52 -11.67 14.62 0.56
CA ILE A 52 -10.82 13.42 0.57
C ILE A 52 -10.84 12.76 -0.80
N THR A 53 -12.03 12.52 -1.36
CA THR A 53 -12.21 11.96 -2.70
C THR A 53 -11.47 12.81 -3.73
N ALA A 54 -11.68 14.13 -3.72
CA ALA A 54 -10.99 15.03 -4.65
C ALA A 54 -9.46 14.99 -4.47
N SER A 55 -8.98 14.96 -3.23
CA SER A 55 -7.54 14.90 -2.95
C SER A 55 -6.92 13.60 -3.45
N ILE A 56 -7.50 12.45 -3.08
CA ILE A 56 -7.00 11.13 -3.49
C ILE A 56 -7.02 11.00 -5.02
N LEU A 57 -8.17 11.28 -5.65
CA LEU A 57 -8.34 11.07 -7.08
C LEU A 57 -7.55 12.06 -7.92
N SER A 58 -7.37 13.32 -7.50
CA SER A 58 -6.59 14.29 -8.28
C SER A 58 -5.17 13.79 -8.57
N LYS A 59 -4.54 13.11 -7.60
CA LYS A 59 -3.21 12.52 -7.75
C LYS A 59 -3.24 11.26 -8.62
N LYS A 60 -4.22 10.38 -8.40
CA LYS A 60 -4.32 9.10 -9.12
C LYS A 60 -4.70 9.30 -10.59
N LEU A 61 -5.68 10.15 -10.86
CA LEU A 61 -6.13 10.48 -12.22
C LEU A 61 -5.06 11.26 -13.00
N ALA A 62 -4.30 12.15 -12.34
CA ALA A 62 -3.18 12.85 -12.99
C ALA A 62 -2.05 11.92 -13.45
N SER A 63 -1.97 10.70 -12.90
CA SER A 63 -1.04 9.67 -13.36
C SER A 63 -1.49 8.94 -14.64
N GLY A 64 -2.70 9.21 -15.14
CA GLY A 64 -3.21 8.65 -16.41
C GLY A 64 -3.49 7.15 -16.34
N LEU A 65 -4.19 6.70 -15.30
CA LEU A 65 -4.51 5.29 -15.08
C LEU A 65 -5.63 4.81 -16.01
N ASP A 66 -5.49 3.59 -16.54
CA ASP A 66 -6.56 2.91 -17.30
C ASP A 66 -7.59 2.24 -16.39
N ALA A 67 -7.20 1.89 -15.16
CA ALA A 67 -8.04 1.25 -14.15
C ALA A 67 -7.50 1.54 -12.74
N LEU A 68 -8.37 1.53 -11.74
CA LEU A 68 -8.01 1.79 -10.35
C LEU A 68 -8.69 0.83 -9.37
N VAL A 69 -7.92 0.23 -8.47
CA VAL A 69 -8.45 -0.47 -7.30
C VAL A 69 -8.03 0.29 -6.05
N MET A 70 -8.99 0.56 -5.17
CA MET A 70 -8.82 1.32 -3.94
C MET A 70 -9.08 0.43 -2.73
N ASP A 71 -8.17 0.46 -1.78
CA ASP A 71 -8.32 -0.16 -0.47
C ASP A 71 -8.78 0.90 0.54
N ILE A 72 -10.03 0.79 0.99
CA ILE A 72 -10.66 1.69 1.95
C ILE A 72 -10.67 0.99 3.32
N LYS A 73 -9.79 1.44 4.21
CA LYS A 73 -9.71 0.90 5.57
C LYS A 73 -10.94 1.29 6.40
N THR A 74 -11.41 0.37 7.24
CA THR A 74 -12.41 0.60 8.29
C THR A 74 -11.91 0.08 9.64
N GLY A 75 -12.31 0.69 10.76
CA GLY A 75 -11.93 0.25 12.11
C GLY A 75 -11.08 1.27 12.88
N ASN A 76 -10.61 0.90 14.07
CA ASN A 76 -9.97 1.82 15.02
C ASN A 76 -8.64 2.41 14.52
N GLY A 77 -7.96 1.73 13.59
CA GLY A 77 -6.74 2.20 12.92
C GLY A 77 -7.00 2.94 11.61
N ALA A 78 -8.25 2.98 11.14
CA ALA A 78 -8.61 3.59 9.88
C ALA A 78 -8.99 5.06 10.03
N PHE A 79 -8.96 5.77 8.89
CA PHE A 79 -9.56 7.09 8.80
C PHE A 79 -11.10 7.01 8.92
N ALA A 80 -11.73 6.07 8.21
CA ALA A 80 -13.15 5.78 8.36
C ALA A 80 -13.32 4.81 9.54
N ALA A 81 -13.58 5.34 10.73
CA ALA A 81 -13.72 4.51 11.92
C ALA A 81 -14.93 3.56 11.82
N ASP A 82 -16.04 4.04 11.25
CA ASP A 82 -17.26 3.28 11.02
C ASP A 82 -17.40 2.79 9.58
N TYR A 83 -18.05 1.63 9.44
CA TYR A 83 -18.26 0.99 8.15
C TYR A 83 -19.13 1.84 7.20
N SER A 84 -20.12 2.57 7.72
CA SER A 84 -20.98 3.45 6.92
C SER A 84 -20.17 4.56 6.23
N MET A 85 -19.29 5.23 6.96
CA MET A 85 -18.40 6.25 6.40
C MET A 85 -17.45 5.64 5.36
N ALA A 86 -16.94 4.43 5.59
CA ALA A 86 -16.11 3.73 4.60
C ALA A 86 -16.90 3.43 3.32
N GLN A 87 -18.18 3.04 3.43
CA GLN A 87 -19.07 2.83 2.27
C GLN A 87 -19.35 4.12 1.51
N GLU A 88 -19.65 5.22 2.21
CA GLU A 88 -19.88 6.52 1.59
C GLU A 88 -18.64 7.02 0.84
N LEU A 89 -17.46 6.89 1.46
CA LEU A 89 -16.19 7.24 0.82
C LEU A 89 -15.90 6.36 -0.41
N ALA A 90 -16.12 5.05 -0.29
CA ALA A 90 -15.96 4.11 -1.40
C ALA A 90 -16.86 4.47 -2.59
N GLN A 91 -18.13 4.79 -2.32
CA GLN A 91 -19.10 5.17 -3.35
C GLN A 91 -18.71 6.49 -4.03
N SER A 92 -18.37 7.52 -3.23
CA SER A 92 -17.90 8.82 -3.73
C SER A 92 -16.69 8.65 -4.68
N ILE A 93 -15.72 7.82 -4.30
CA ILE A 93 -14.54 7.54 -5.12
C ILE A 93 -14.91 6.85 -6.44
N VAL A 94 -15.78 5.83 -6.40
CA VAL A 94 -16.21 5.10 -7.60
C VAL A 94 -16.96 6.04 -8.56
N ASP A 95 -17.87 6.86 -8.06
CA ASP A 95 -18.70 7.75 -8.87
C ASP A 95 -17.86 8.82 -9.57
N VAL A 96 -16.97 9.49 -8.82
CA VAL A 96 -16.09 10.53 -9.38
C VAL A 96 -15.09 9.94 -10.37
N SER A 97 -14.47 8.81 -10.04
CA SER A 97 -13.47 8.19 -10.91
C SER A 97 -14.08 7.63 -12.20
N SER A 98 -15.26 7.00 -12.11
CA SER A 98 -15.99 6.52 -13.29
C SER A 98 -16.43 7.68 -14.18
N SER A 99 -16.86 8.79 -13.59
CA SER A 99 -17.19 10.03 -14.33
C SER A 99 -15.97 10.66 -15.01
N ALA A 100 -14.77 10.43 -14.46
CA ALA A 100 -13.50 10.82 -15.07
C ALA A 100 -12.98 9.81 -16.12
N GLY A 101 -13.73 8.74 -16.40
CA GLY A 101 -13.39 7.74 -17.41
C GLY A 101 -12.42 6.66 -16.93
N VAL A 102 -12.18 6.53 -15.63
CA VAL A 102 -11.30 5.50 -15.06
C VAL A 102 -12.14 4.48 -14.28
N PRO A 103 -12.35 3.27 -14.84
CA PRO A 103 -12.99 2.17 -14.14
C PRO A 103 -12.35 1.94 -12.77
N THR A 104 -13.18 1.96 -11.72
CA THR A 104 -12.69 1.92 -10.34
C THR A 104 -13.45 0.90 -9.50
N ARG A 105 -12.73 0.16 -8.66
CA ARG A 105 -13.30 -0.72 -7.63
C ARG A 105 -12.74 -0.36 -6.26
N CYS A 106 -13.60 -0.36 -5.25
CA CYS A 106 -13.21 -0.13 -3.86
C CYS A 106 -13.44 -1.40 -3.05
N LEU A 107 -12.45 -1.80 -2.26
CA LEU A 107 -12.57 -2.86 -1.26
C LEU A 107 -12.55 -2.20 0.11
N ILE A 108 -13.53 -2.51 0.95
CA ILE A 108 -13.55 -2.06 2.34
C ILE A 108 -12.90 -3.14 3.19
N THR A 109 -11.82 -2.81 3.90
CA THR A 109 -10.98 -3.81 4.57
C THR A 109 -10.68 -3.44 6.02
N ASP A 110 -10.53 -4.48 6.85
CA ASP A 110 -10.33 -4.37 8.30
C ASP A 110 -9.00 -3.69 8.67
N MET A 111 -9.06 -2.83 9.69
CA MET A 111 -7.94 -2.16 10.32
C MET A 111 -8.12 -2.04 11.84
N ASP A 112 -8.88 -2.96 12.47
CA ASP A 112 -8.99 -3.09 13.93
C ASP A 112 -7.79 -3.83 14.57
N GLN A 113 -6.86 -4.29 13.74
CA GLN A 113 -5.59 -4.90 14.12
C GLN A 113 -4.56 -4.68 13.01
N ILE A 114 -3.27 -4.76 13.35
CA ILE A 114 -2.17 -4.67 12.37
C ILE A 114 -2.37 -5.69 11.26
N LEU A 115 -2.14 -5.27 10.01
CA LEU A 115 -2.11 -6.15 8.85
C LEU A 115 -0.67 -6.58 8.61
N GLY A 116 -0.39 -7.88 8.65
CA GLY A 116 0.99 -8.36 8.76
C GLY A 116 1.45 -8.52 10.21
N TYR A 117 2.75 -8.72 10.38
CA TYR A 117 3.40 -8.91 11.67
C TYR A 117 4.15 -7.67 12.15
N ASN A 118 4.58 -6.80 11.23
CA ASN A 118 5.48 -5.70 11.53
C ASN A 118 4.81 -4.33 11.31
N VAL A 119 5.29 -3.33 12.07
CA VAL A 119 4.93 -1.92 11.90
C VAL A 119 6.20 -1.07 11.99
N GLY A 120 6.43 -0.22 11.00
CA GLY A 120 7.61 0.66 10.89
C GLY A 120 8.30 0.52 9.55
N ASN A 121 9.30 1.37 9.26
CA ASN A 121 9.83 1.46 7.90
C ASN A 121 10.63 0.24 7.44
N ALA A 122 11.78 -0.05 8.08
CA ALA A 122 12.67 -1.12 7.63
C ALA A 122 12.07 -2.52 7.89
N THR A 123 11.36 -2.68 8.99
CA THR A 123 10.73 -3.95 9.40
C THR A 123 9.57 -4.35 8.48
N GLU A 124 8.81 -3.39 7.93
CA GLU A 124 7.79 -3.68 6.91
C GLU A 124 8.42 -4.02 5.55
N VAL A 125 9.55 -3.39 5.18
CA VAL A 125 10.29 -3.79 3.96
C VAL A 125 10.85 -5.20 4.10
N GLN A 126 11.36 -5.54 5.29
CA GLN A 126 11.80 -6.91 5.60
C GLN A 126 10.63 -7.91 5.47
N GLU A 127 9.48 -7.61 6.08
CA GLU A 127 8.28 -8.46 5.96
C GLU A 127 7.83 -8.58 4.50
N CYS A 128 7.89 -7.50 3.72
CA CYS A 128 7.56 -7.52 2.29
C CYS A 128 8.49 -8.45 1.50
N ILE A 129 9.80 -8.45 1.81
CA ILE A 129 10.76 -9.34 1.17
C ILE A 129 10.49 -10.80 1.57
N GLU A 130 10.27 -11.06 2.86
CA GLU A 130 9.92 -12.39 3.38
C GLU A 130 8.61 -12.90 2.78
N PHE A 131 7.61 -12.03 2.64
CA PHE A 131 6.33 -12.29 1.98
C PHE A 131 6.51 -12.73 0.52
N LEU A 132 7.38 -12.04 -0.22
CA LEU A 132 7.62 -12.33 -1.64
C LEU A 132 8.45 -13.61 -1.86
N ILE A 133 9.38 -13.94 -0.95
CA ILE A 133 10.24 -15.12 -1.06
C ILE A 133 9.55 -16.37 -0.49
N GLU A 134 8.88 -16.23 0.66
CA GLU A 134 8.24 -17.32 1.39
C GLU A 134 6.77 -17.00 1.72
N PRO A 135 5.89 -16.81 0.70
CA PRO A 135 4.48 -16.42 0.90
C PRO A 135 3.68 -17.40 1.77
N LYS A 136 4.15 -18.63 1.97
CA LYS A 136 3.53 -19.62 2.87
C LYS A 136 3.72 -19.31 4.36
N LYS A 137 4.68 -18.45 4.73
CA LYS A 137 4.92 -18.00 6.11
C LYS A 137 4.33 -16.63 6.41
N ALA A 138 3.81 -15.94 5.39
CA ALA A 138 3.18 -14.64 5.53
C ALA A 138 1.96 -14.68 6.47
N ASP A 139 1.61 -13.52 7.03
CA ASP A 139 0.31 -13.32 7.65
C ASP A 139 -0.82 -13.63 6.64
N GLU A 140 -1.78 -14.43 7.07
CA GLU A 140 -2.85 -14.91 6.19
C GLU A 140 -3.74 -13.75 5.72
N ARG A 141 -4.01 -12.76 6.58
CA ARG A 141 -4.82 -11.58 6.23
C ARG A 141 -4.11 -10.74 5.18
N LEU A 142 -2.82 -10.47 5.35
CA LEU A 142 -1.98 -9.76 4.38
C LEU A 142 -1.93 -10.50 3.04
N LEU A 143 -1.74 -11.82 3.05
CA LEU A 143 -1.72 -12.65 1.85
C LEU A 143 -3.05 -12.59 1.09
N GLN A 144 -4.16 -12.84 1.77
CA GLN A 144 -5.48 -12.83 1.17
C GLN A 144 -5.83 -11.46 0.59
N LEU A 145 -5.58 -10.38 1.33
CA LEU A 145 -5.87 -9.03 0.86
C LEU A 145 -5.01 -8.64 -0.34
N THR A 146 -3.70 -8.94 -0.30
CA THR A 146 -2.78 -8.64 -1.40
C THR A 146 -3.19 -9.35 -2.69
N LEU A 147 -3.54 -10.64 -2.60
CA LEU A 147 -4.01 -11.42 -3.75
C LEU A 147 -5.36 -10.92 -4.27
N GLU A 148 -6.28 -10.53 -3.38
CA GLU A 148 -7.57 -10.01 -3.79
C GLU A 148 -7.43 -8.66 -4.51
N LEU A 149 -6.64 -7.72 -3.98
CA LEU A 149 -6.37 -6.44 -4.63
C LEU A 149 -5.73 -6.65 -6.03
N ALA A 150 -4.74 -7.54 -6.12
CA ALA A 150 -4.10 -7.88 -7.39
C ALA A 150 -5.09 -8.49 -8.41
N ALA A 151 -5.93 -9.43 -7.97
CA ALA A 151 -6.93 -10.07 -8.83
C ALA A 151 -7.97 -9.06 -9.33
N GLN A 152 -8.42 -8.15 -8.47
CA GLN A 152 -9.33 -7.07 -8.83
C GLN A 152 -8.70 -6.14 -9.88
N MET A 153 -7.40 -5.82 -9.74
CA MET A 153 -6.66 -5.02 -10.73
C MET A 153 -6.54 -5.75 -12.07
N LEU A 154 -6.17 -7.03 -12.08
CA LEU A 154 -6.04 -7.83 -13.30
C LEU A 154 -7.36 -7.93 -14.06
N GLN A 155 -8.47 -8.14 -13.35
CA GLN A 155 -9.77 -8.21 -13.99
C GLN A 155 -10.24 -6.83 -14.49
N LEU A 156 -10.10 -5.79 -13.66
CA LEU A 156 -10.57 -4.44 -13.99
C LEU A 156 -9.80 -3.82 -15.16
N SER A 157 -8.52 -4.15 -15.30
CA SER A 157 -7.69 -3.75 -16.44
C SER A 157 -7.91 -4.58 -17.70
N GLY A 158 -8.74 -5.62 -17.64
CA GLY A 158 -9.03 -6.51 -18.77
C GLY A 158 -7.91 -7.49 -19.13
N ILE A 159 -6.88 -7.63 -18.28
CA ILE A 159 -5.82 -8.64 -18.45
C ILE A 159 -6.41 -10.05 -18.29
N GLU A 160 -7.36 -10.21 -17.38
CA GLU A 160 -8.14 -11.42 -17.21
C GLU A 160 -9.65 -11.09 -17.30
N SER A 161 -10.43 -11.99 -17.91
CA SER A 161 -11.86 -11.76 -18.12
C SER A 161 -12.70 -12.09 -16.87
N ASP A 162 -12.23 -13.02 -16.04
CA ASP A 162 -12.92 -13.45 -14.83
C ASP A 162 -12.03 -13.35 -13.59
N LEU A 163 -12.67 -13.13 -12.44
CA LEU A 163 -11.96 -12.90 -11.19
C LEU A 163 -11.29 -14.19 -10.65
N VAL A 164 -11.78 -15.37 -11.03
CA VAL A 164 -11.18 -16.64 -10.60
C VAL A 164 -9.84 -16.84 -11.30
N ALA A 165 -9.78 -16.65 -12.62
CA ALA A 165 -8.55 -16.65 -13.40
C ALA A 165 -7.57 -15.57 -12.90
N ALA A 166 -8.07 -14.37 -12.60
CA ALA A 166 -7.26 -13.29 -12.03
C ALA A 166 -6.63 -13.66 -10.68
N ARG A 167 -7.38 -14.34 -9.80
CA ARG A 167 -6.84 -14.85 -8.52
C ARG A 167 -5.78 -15.92 -8.75
N THR A 168 -6.05 -16.90 -9.61
CA THR A 168 -5.09 -17.95 -9.96
C THR A 168 -3.79 -17.35 -10.48
N LYS A 169 -3.87 -16.39 -11.42
CA LYS A 169 -2.71 -15.72 -11.99
C LYS A 169 -1.92 -14.90 -10.95
N SER A 170 -2.61 -14.21 -10.06
CA SER A 170 -1.97 -13.47 -8.96
C SER A 170 -1.24 -14.42 -8.00
N GLN A 171 -1.85 -15.57 -7.69
CA GLN A 171 -1.22 -16.63 -6.89
C GLN A 171 0.00 -17.21 -7.59
N GLU A 172 -0.11 -17.54 -8.88
CA GLU A 172 1.02 -18.04 -9.66
C GLU A 172 2.18 -17.06 -9.69
N ALA A 173 1.93 -15.76 -9.90
CA ALA A 173 2.97 -14.73 -9.88
C ALA A 173 3.69 -14.65 -8.53
N LEU A 174 2.95 -14.77 -7.42
CA LEU A 174 3.53 -14.76 -6.07
C LEU A 174 4.30 -16.06 -5.76
N PHE A 175 3.64 -17.22 -5.87
CA PHE A 175 4.21 -18.51 -5.45
C PHE A 175 5.29 -19.05 -6.39
N SER A 176 5.40 -18.56 -7.63
CA SER A 176 6.50 -18.91 -8.55
C SER A 176 7.77 -18.10 -8.32
N GLY A 177 7.72 -17.04 -7.49
CA GLY A 177 8.84 -16.11 -7.27
C GLY A 177 8.96 -15.01 -8.33
N GLN A 178 8.06 -14.96 -9.33
CA GLN A 178 8.06 -13.88 -10.34
C GLN A 178 7.86 -12.50 -9.69
N ALA A 179 6.97 -12.39 -8.70
CA ALA A 179 6.75 -11.16 -7.97
C ALA A 179 8.03 -10.68 -7.25
N ALA A 180 8.76 -11.59 -6.60
CA ALA A 180 10.04 -11.29 -5.95
C ALA A 180 11.08 -10.81 -6.99
N GLN A 181 11.18 -11.49 -8.14
CA GLN A 181 12.10 -11.10 -9.21
C GLN A 181 11.82 -9.67 -9.72
N VAL A 182 10.56 -9.33 -9.99
CA VAL A 182 10.17 -7.99 -10.44
C VAL A 182 10.46 -6.94 -9.36
N PHE A 183 10.19 -7.26 -8.09
CA PHE A 183 10.53 -6.40 -6.97
C PHE A 183 12.04 -6.11 -6.91
N GLY A 184 12.89 -7.14 -6.97
CA GLY A 184 14.35 -6.96 -6.99
C GLY A 184 14.83 -6.13 -8.17
N GLN A 185 14.26 -6.35 -9.37
CA GLN A 185 14.55 -5.53 -10.56
C GLN A 185 14.16 -4.07 -10.37
N MET A 186 12.98 -3.79 -9.79
CA MET A 186 12.52 -2.43 -9.51
C MET A 186 13.47 -1.72 -8.53
N ILE A 187 13.80 -2.37 -7.41
CA ILE A 187 14.73 -1.85 -6.40
C ILE A 187 16.07 -1.50 -7.04
N HIS A 188 16.66 -2.44 -7.79
CA HIS A 188 17.95 -2.22 -8.44
C HIS A 188 17.91 -1.10 -9.48
N ALA A 189 16.87 -1.05 -10.31
CA ALA A 189 16.70 -0.01 -11.32
C ALA A 189 16.55 1.40 -10.70
N LEU A 190 16.02 1.48 -9.48
CA LEU A 190 15.95 2.71 -8.68
C LEU A 190 17.22 2.97 -7.84
N GLY A 191 18.29 2.20 -8.02
CA GLY A 191 19.59 2.42 -7.36
C GLY A 191 19.76 1.71 -6.01
N GLY A 192 18.82 0.82 -5.66
CA GLY A 192 19.01 -0.12 -4.56
C GLY A 192 20.01 -1.23 -4.90
N PRO A 193 20.40 -2.03 -3.90
CA PRO A 193 21.29 -3.15 -4.08
C PRO A 193 20.64 -4.24 -4.94
N ILE A 194 21.45 -4.87 -5.81
CA ILE A 194 20.97 -5.94 -6.70
C ILE A 194 20.68 -7.24 -5.95
N ASP A 195 21.39 -7.45 -4.84
CA ASP A 195 21.32 -8.63 -3.99
C ASP A 195 20.50 -8.37 -2.71
N LEU A 196 19.55 -7.42 -2.76
CA LEU A 196 18.70 -7.07 -1.60
C LEU A 196 17.94 -8.29 -1.07
N LEU A 197 17.42 -9.13 -1.98
CA LEU A 197 16.58 -10.27 -1.61
C LEU A 197 17.40 -11.40 -0.98
N GLU A 198 18.65 -11.55 -1.38
CA GLU A 198 19.57 -12.57 -0.88
C GLU A 198 20.29 -12.13 0.40
N LYS A 199 20.47 -10.82 0.59
CA LYS A 199 21.23 -10.24 1.71
C LYS A 199 20.45 -9.15 2.43
N THR A 200 19.16 -9.40 2.68
CA THR A 200 18.26 -8.46 3.36
C THR A 200 18.88 -7.92 4.65
N ASP A 201 19.43 -8.81 5.49
CA ASP A 201 20.01 -8.47 6.79
C ASP A 201 21.27 -7.59 6.71
N ASP A 202 21.99 -7.60 5.59
CA ASP A 202 23.16 -6.74 5.39
C ASP A 202 22.75 -5.28 5.12
N TYR A 203 21.54 -5.05 4.61
CA TYR A 203 21.04 -3.73 4.20
C TYR A 203 19.99 -3.16 5.15
N LEU A 204 19.12 -4.00 5.71
CA LEU A 204 18.06 -3.63 6.64
C LEU A 204 18.52 -3.89 8.08
N VAL A 205 19.50 -3.12 8.53
CA VAL A 205 20.11 -3.33 9.85
C VAL A 205 19.08 -3.01 10.96
N PRO A 206 18.82 -3.94 11.89
CA PRO A 206 17.90 -3.72 13.00
C PRO A 206 18.33 -2.58 13.92
N MET A 207 17.36 -2.05 14.67
CA MET A 207 17.63 -1.07 15.72
C MET A 207 18.51 -1.67 16.84
N PRO A 208 19.36 -0.87 17.50
CA PRO A 208 20.34 -1.37 18.47
C PRO A 208 19.73 -1.98 19.74
N ILE A 209 18.45 -1.69 20.03
CA ILE A 209 17.74 -2.20 21.20
C ILE A 209 16.49 -2.92 20.69
N ILE A 210 16.43 -4.23 20.91
CA ILE A 210 15.31 -5.10 20.57
C ILE A 210 14.93 -5.86 21.84
N ASN A 211 13.76 -5.54 22.40
CA ASN A 211 13.27 -6.17 23.62
C ASN A 211 11.78 -6.49 23.48
N PRO A 212 11.34 -7.71 23.84
CA PRO A 212 9.93 -8.06 23.83
C PRO A 212 9.17 -7.35 24.95
N ILE A 213 7.97 -6.87 24.65
CA ILE A 213 7.01 -6.41 25.66
C ILE A 213 6.10 -7.60 26.00
N LEU A 214 6.29 -8.17 27.19
CA LEU A 214 5.55 -9.35 27.63
C LEU A 214 4.20 -8.97 28.25
N SER A 215 3.19 -9.81 28.01
CA SER A 215 1.89 -9.68 28.68
C SER A 215 2.03 -9.84 30.19
N LYS A 216 1.21 -9.10 30.95
CA LYS A 216 1.12 -9.20 32.41
C LYS A 216 0.36 -10.45 32.87
N SER A 217 -0.40 -11.09 31.98
CA SER A 217 -1.22 -12.27 32.29
C SER A 217 -1.45 -13.15 31.05
N SER A 218 -1.70 -14.44 31.26
CA SER A 218 -2.12 -15.37 30.20
C SER A 218 -3.55 -15.07 29.74
N GLY A 219 -3.84 -15.26 28.44
CA GLY A 219 -5.15 -15.02 27.86
C GLY A 219 -5.11 -15.01 26.33
N TYR A 220 -6.16 -14.46 25.72
CA TYR A 220 -6.27 -14.20 24.29
C TYR A 220 -6.37 -12.69 24.04
N ILE A 221 -5.81 -12.23 22.93
CA ILE A 221 -5.94 -10.83 22.49
C ILE A 221 -7.40 -10.63 22.04
N THR A 222 -8.10 -9.67 22.66
CA THR A 222 -9.49 -9.34 22.32
C THR A 222 -9.61 -8.05 21.52
N GLU A 223 -8.63 -7.16 21.63
CA GLU A 223 -8.60 -5.86 20.97
C GLU A 223 -7.16 -5.41 20.78
N MET A 224 -6.93 -4.64 19.72
CA MET A 224 -5.66 -3.99 19.44
C MET A 224 -5.93 -2.54 19.07
N ASP A 225 -5.43 -1.58 19.86
CA ASP A 225 -5.54 -0.16 19.51
C ASP A 225 -4.48 0.19 18.46
N VAL A 226 -4.84 -0.01 17.18
CA VAL A 226 -3.95 0.21 16.04
C VAL A 226 -3.51 1.65 15.95
N ARG A 227 -4.42 2.59 16.26
CA ARG A 227 -4.10 4.02 16.27
C ARG A 227 -3.05 4.35 17.31
N ALA A 228 -3.19 3.84 18.53
CA ALA A 228 -2.18 4.02 19.57
C ALA A 228 -0.84 3.40 19.17
N ILE A 229 -0.82 2.19 18.58
CA ILE A 229 0.40 1.57 18.09
C ILE A 229 1.09 2.46 17.04
N GLY A 230 0.35 2.92 16.03
CA GLY A 230 0.88 3.80 14.98
C GLY A 230 1.41 5.14 15.52
N LEU A 231 0.68 5.78 16.45
CA LEU A 231 1.13 7.02 17.09
C LEU A 231 2.43 6.82 17.90
N ASN A 232 2.61 5.67 18.56
CA ASN A 232 3.85 5.38 19.26
C ASN A 232 5.03 5.20 18.30
N MET A 233 4.83 4.67 17.09
CA MET A 233 5.90 4.54 16.09
C MET A 233 6.46 5.90 15.65
N ILE A 234 5.60 6.93 15.55
CA ILE A 234 6.04 8.32 15.26
C ILE A 234 7.01 8.83 16.33
N HIS A 235 6.73 8.53 17.61
CA HIS A 235 7.59 8.93 18.72
C HIS A 235 8.94 8.20 18.71
N LEU A 236 8.95 6.95 18.24
CA LEU A 236 10.17 6.16 18.06
C LEU A 236 10.96 6.53 16.81
N LYS A 237 10.42 7.42 15.95
CA LYS A 237 10.97 7.72 14.61
C LYS A 237 11.17 6.45 13.78
N ALA A 238 10.27 5.49 13.96
CA ALA A 238 10.27 4.20 13.28
C ALA A 238 9.80 4.33 11.83
#